data_AF-A0A2P9AVH0-F1
#
_entry.id   AF-A0A2P9AVH0-F1
#
_cell.length_a   1.000
_cell.length_b   1.000
_cell.length_c   1.000
_cell.angle_alpha   90.00
_cell.angle_beta   90.00
_cell.angle_gamma   90.00
#
_symmetry.space_group_name_H-M   'P 1'
#
loop_
_entity.id
_entity.type
_entity.pdbx_description
1 polymer ?
#
loop_
_entity_poly.entity_id
_entity_poly.type
_entity_poly.pdbx_seq_one_letter_code
_entity_poly.pdbx_strand_id
1 'polypeptide(L)'
;MARPGHKPDEASRRQVEALAGYGVPETGIADMIGVDPKTLRKHYRQELRIGHTKANSAVAQSLFRKATGEGPQSVTAAIFWAKTRMDWKETIVNQHGGDPVQTITRIILSPPDSEKLKRSSGQIAGPADQAELPGRDSLSPTRALAN
;
A
#
# COMPACT_ATOMS: atom_id res chain seq x y z
N MET A 1 -42.36 -25.97 10.35
CA MET A 1 -41.89 -25.77 11.73
C MET A 1 -40.94 -24.57 11.76
N ALA A 2 -41.11 -23.64 12.70
CA ALA A 2 -40.24 -22.46 12.81
C ALA A 2 -38.82 -22.87 13.22
N ARG A 3 -37.80 -22.36 12.52
CA ARG A 3 -36.39 -22.57 12.89
C ARG A 3 -36.17 -21.97 14.28
N PRO A 4 -35.52 -22.68 15.23
CA PRO A 4 -35.25 -22.15 16.56
C PRO A 4 -34.58 -20.77 16.48
N GLY A 5 -35.04 -19.83 17.29
CA GLY A 5 -34.47 -18.49 17.34
C GLY A 5 -33.01 -18.52 17.75
N HIS A 6 -32.17 -17.75 17.06
CA HIS A 6 -30.75 -17.64 17.38
C HIS A 6 -30.54 -17.14 18.82
N LYS A 7 -29.72 -17.85 19.59
CA LYS A 7 -29.34 -17.46 20.95
C LYS A 7 -27.87 -17.06 20.94
N PRO A 8 -27.55 -15.76 21.06
CA PRO A 8 -26.16 -15.32 21.12
C PRO A 8 -25.51 -15.79 22.42
N ASP A 9 -24.39 -16.50 22.30
CA ASP A 9 -23.49 -16.86 23.40
C ASP A 9 -22.30 -15.89 23.48
N GLU A 10 -21.56 -15.94 24.58
CA GLU A 10 -20.42 -15.03 24.80
C GLU A 10 -19.27 -15.27 23.79
N ALA A 11 -19.06 -16.53 23.37
CA ALA A 11 -18.03 -16.88 22.40
C ALA A 11 -18.32 -16.26 21.03
N SER A 12 -19.55 -16.41 20.52
CA SER A 12 -19.96 -15.79 19.26
C SER A 12 -19.96 -14.27 19.34
N ARG A 13 -20.30 -13.67 20.48
CA ARG A 13 -20.19 -12.20 20.67
C ARG A 13 -18.76 -11.72 20.48
N ARG A 14 -17.81 -12.37 21.15
CA ARG A 14 -16.38 -12.04 21.01
C ARG A 14 -15.88 -12.26 19.58
N GLN A 15 -16.33 -13.34 18.93
CA GLN A 15 -15.98 -13.62 17.55
C GLN A 15 -16.52 -12.54 16.59
N VAL A 16 -17.80 -12.16 16.71
CA VAL A 16 -18.40 -11.10 15.90
C VAL A 16 -17.72 -9.76 16.14
N GLU A 17 -17.42 -9.42 17.39
CA GLU A 17 -16.70 -8.19 17.74
C GLU A 17 -15.31 -8.13 17.10
N ALA A 18 -14.56 -9.24 17.16
CA ALA A 18 -13.23 -9.32 16.56
C ALA A 18 -13.30 -9.18 15.04
N LEU A 19 -14.18 -9.93 14.37
CA LEU A 19 -14.33 -9.89 12.92
C LEU A 19 -14.79 -8.51 12.43
N ALA A 20 -15.73 -7.88 13.15
CA ALA A 20 -16.14 -6.51 12.88
C ALA A 20 -14.98 -5.54 13.07
N GLY A 21 -14.17 -5.72 14.12
CA GLY A 21 -12.94 -4.97 14.35
C GLY A 21 -11.91 -5.11 13.25
N TYR A 22 -11.83 -6.29 12.63
CA TYR A 22 -10.98 -6.54 11.47
C TYR A 22 -11.55 -5.98 10.16
N GLY A 23 -12.76 -5.45 10.15
CA GLY A 23 -13.40 -4.88 8.96
C GLY A 23 -13.98 -5.94 8.03
N VAL A 24 -14.30 -7.13 8.55
CA VAL A 24 -15.00 -8.17 7.77
C VAL A 24 -16.44 -7.69 7.51
N PRO A 25 -16.97 -7.81 6.27
CA PRO A 25 -18.34 -7.44 5.98
C PRO A 25 -19.36 -8.24 6.81
N GLU A 26 -20.46 -7.60 7.22
CA GLU A 26 -21.51 -8.25 8.03
C GLU A 26 -22.06 -9.53 7.40
N THR A 27 -22.12 -9.61 6.07
CA THR A 27 -22.55 -10.83 5.36
C THR A 27 -21.59 -11.99 5.59
N GLY A 28 -20.28 -11.76 5.45
CA GLY A 28 -19.27 -12.78 5.73
C GLY A 28 -19.23 -13.18 7.21
N ILE A 29 -19.46 -12.23 8.12
CA ILE A 29 -19.60 -12.53 9.55
C ILE A 29 -20.84 -13.41 9.78
N ALA A 30 -21.97 -13.09 9.14
CA ALA A 30 -23.20 -13.85 9.27
C ALA A 30 -23.02 -15.30 8.77
N ASP A 31 -22.33 -15.48 7.65
CA ASP A 31 -21.97 -16.80 7.10
C ASP A 31 -21.08 -17.59 8.06
N MET A 32 -20.07 -16.96 8.67
CA MET A 32 -19.20 -17.60 9.67
C MET A 32 -19.94 -18.04 10.93
N ILE A 33 -20.94 -17.27 11.37
CA ILE A 33 -21.77 -17.59 12.55
C ILE A 33 -22.92 -18.54 12.19
N GLY A 34 -23.24 -18.71 10.89
CA GLY A 34 -24.32 -19.56 10.42
C GLY A 34 -25.72 -18.96 10.62
N VAL A 35 -25.84 -17.63 10.62
CA VAL A 35 -27.09 -16.89 10.81
C VAL A 35 -27.40 -16.00 9.63
N ASP A 36 -28.67 -15.62 9.48
CA ASP A 36 -29.05 -14.60 8.49
C ASP A 36 -28.49 -13.21 8.89
N PRO A 37 -28.05 -12.35 7.95
CA PRO A 37 -27.54 -11.01 8.25
C PRO A 37 -28.49 -10.12 9.05
N LYS A 38 -29.82 -10.30 8.92
CA LYS A 38 -30.81 -9.59 9.76
C LYS A 38 -30.77 -10.08 11.21
N THR A 39 -30.56 -11.39 11.40
CA THR A 39 -30.40 -12.00 12.72
C THR A 39 -29.10 -11.54 13.38
N LEU A 40 -28.00 -11.45 12.61
CA LEU A 40 -26.74 -10.90 13.10
C LEU A 40 -26.93 -9.48 13.64
N ARG A 41 -27.52 -8.59 12.85
CA ARG A 41 -27.80 -7.19 13.25
C ARG A 41 -28.75 -7.08 14.44
N LYS A 42 -29.67 -8.04 14.62
CA LYS A 42 -30.60 -8.05 15.75
C LYS A 42 -29.90 -8.41 17.07
N HIS A 43 -28.99 -9.38 17.05
CA HIS A 43 -28.41 -9.95 18.27
C HIS A 43 -27.02 -9.40 18.63
N TYR A 44 -26.27 -8.92 17.64
CA TYR A 44 -24.88 -8.49 17.77
C TYR A 44 -24.63 -7.02 17.40
N ARG A 45 -25.66 -6.18 17.47
CA ARG A 45 -25.57 -4.76 17.08
C ARG A 45 -24.46 -4.02 17.83
N GLN A 46 -24.27 -4.34 19.10
CA GLN A 46 -23.31 -3.65 19.94
C GLN A 46 -21.88 -4.03 19.52
N GLU A 47 -21.64 -5.32 19.33
CA GLU A 47 -20.36 -5.90 18.89
C GLU A 47 -19.94 -5.36 17.53
N LEU A 48 -20.88 -5.30 16.57
CA LEU A 48 -20.64 -4.71 15.24
C LEU A 48 -20.26 -3.23 15.34
N ARG A 49 -20.88 -2.48 16.25
CA ARG A 49 -20.63 -1.05 16.44
C ARG A 49 -19.29 -0.78 17.13
N ILE A 50 -18.93 -1.57 18.15
CA ILE A 50 -17.74 -1.31 18.98
C ILE A 50 -16.48 -2.01 18.48
N GLY A 51 -16.62 -3.06 17.67
CA GLY A 51 -15.49 -3.88 17.21
C GLY A 51 -14.38 -3.04 16.57
N HIS A 52 -14.73 -2.10 15.69
CA HIS A 52 -13.77 -1.21 15.04
C HIS A 52 -12.98 -0.36 16.04
N THR A 53 -13.68 0.27 16.99
CA THR A 53 -13.06 1.09 18.04
C THR A 53 -12.14 0.25 18.91
N LYS A 54 -12.55 -0.96 19.31
CA LYS A 54 -11.73 -1.87 20.12
C LYS A 54 -10.47 -2.32 19.38
N ALA A 55 -10.58 -2.68 18.10
CA ALA A 55 -9.42 -3.04 17.29
C ALA A 55 -8.43 -1.88 17.15
N ASN A 56 -8.92 -0.67 16.88
CA ASN A 56 -8.08 0.52 16.80
C ASN A 56 -7.38 0.84 18.12
N SER A 57 -8.09 0.73 19.25
CA SER A 57 -7.51 0.91 20.59
C SER A 57 -6.42 -0.12 20.90
N ALA A 58 -6.60 -1.38 20.49
CA ALA A 58 -5.59 -2.42 20.67
C ALA A 58 -4.31 -2.13 19.87
N VAL A 59 -4.45 -1.67 18.63
CA VAL A 59 -3.30 -1.25 17.79
C VAL A 59 -2.60 -0.03 18.41
N ALA A 60 -3.36 0.96 18.86
CA ALA A 60 -2.79 2.14 19.55
C ALA A 60 -2.03 1.74 20.83
N GLN A 61 -2.58 0.83 21.63
CA GLN A 61 -1.92 0.31 22.83
C GLN A 61 -0.63 -0.45 22.49
N SER A 62 -0.63 -1.22 21.40
CA SER A 62 0.57 -1.92 20.92
C SER A 62 1.67 -0.93 20.55
N LEU A 63 1.34 0.14 19.80
CA LEU A 63 2.28 1.21 19.46
C LEU A 63 2.80 1.94 20.70
N PHE A 64 1.94 2.23 21.67
CA PHE A 64 2.37 2.85 22.93
C PHE A 64 3.38 1.97 23.67
N ARG A 65 3.08 0.69 23.87
CA ARG A 65 3.99 -0.26 24.53
C ARG A 65 5.31 -0.42 23.77
N LYS A 66 5.28 -0.32 22.44
CA LYS A 66 6.47 -0.29 21.59
C LYS A 66 7.30 0.97 21.78
N ALA A 67 6.66 2.12 21.92
CA ALA A 67 7.34 3.39 22.12
C ALA A 67 7.94 3.55 23.53
N THR A 68 7.33 2.92 24.55
CA THR A 68 7.74 3.07 25.96
C THR A 68 8.47 1.87 26.55
N GLY A 69 8.76 0.83 25.77
CA GLY A 69 9.37 -0.41 26.26
C GLY A 69 10.61 -0.82 25.48
N GLU A 70 11.33 -1.83 25.97
CA GLU A 70 12.54 -2.36 25.35
C GLU A 70 12.24 -3.70 24.65
N GLY A 71 12.51 -3.80 23.34
CA GLY A 71 12.50 -5.07 22.60
C GLY A 71 11.79 -5.07 21.24
N PRO A 72 12.11 -6.06 20.36
CA PRO A 72 11.58 -6.13 19.01
C PRO A 72 10.13 -6.63 18.98
N GLN A 73 9.17 -5.79 18.56
CA GLN A 73 7.89 -6.28 18.04
C GLN A 73 7.59 -5.50 16.74
N SER A 74 6.79 -6.05 15.82
CA SER A 74 6.61 -5.53 14.45
C SER A 74 5.84 -4.19 14.41
N VAL A 75 6.56 -3.07 14.57
CA VAL A 75 6.01 -1.70 14.57
C VAL A 75 5.42 -1.33 13.20
N THR A 76 6.00 -1.83 12.10
CA THR A 76 5.59 -1.50 10.73
C THR A 76 4.14 -1.85 10.44
N ALA A 77 3.67 -3.03 10.85
CA ALA A 77 2.28 -3.44 10.64
C ALA A 77 1.29 -2.57 11.43
N ALA A 78 1.66 -2.19 12.65
CA ALA A 78 0.83 -1.32 13.49
C ALA A 78 0.77 0.13 12.96
N ILE A 79 1.90 0.66 12.44
CA ILE A 79 1.92 1.96 11.75
C ILE A 79 1.04 1.92 10.50
N PHE A 80 1.16 0.87 9.68
CA PHE A 80 0.33 0.70 8.49
C PHE A 80 -1.16 0.69 8.83
N TRP A 81 -1.56 -0.06 9.87
CA TRP A 81 -2.95 -0.06 10.34
C TRP A 81 -3.41 1.33 10.79
N ALA A 82 -2.61 2.01 11.62
CA ALA A 82 -2.95 3.35 12.12
C ALA A 82 -3.16 4.35 10.97
N LYS A 83 -2.28 4.34 9.96
CA LYS A 83 -2.42 5.21 8.78
C LYS A 83 -3.67 4.86 7.95
N THR A 84 -3.96 3.57 7.74
CA THR A 84 -5.04 3.13 6.83
C THR A 84 -6.43 3.07 7.45
N ARG A 85 -6.54 2.91 8.78
CA ARG A 85 -7.83 2.73 9.47
C ARG A 85 -8.13 3.72 10.59
N MET A 86 -7.13 4.44 11.08
CA MET A 86 -7.32 5.46 12.11
C MET A 86 -7.21 6.89 11.55
N ASP A 87 -6.95 7.04 10.24
CA ASP A 87 -6.63 8.31 9.56
C ASP A 87 -5.48 9.07 10.23
N TRP A 88 -4.52 8.33 10.81
CA TRP A 88 -3.32 8.94 11.38
C TRP A 88 -2.38 9.31 10.25
N LYS A 89 -2.06 10.60 10.16
CA LYS A 89 -1.13 11.13 9.15
C LYS A 89 -0.19 12.12 9.79
N GLU A 90 1.05 12.09 9.32
CA GLU A 90 2.01 13.13 9.63
C GLU A 90 1.58 14.39 8.89
N THR A 91 1.49 15.51 9.61
CA THR A 91 1.19 16.80 9.01
C THR A 91 2.50 17.55 8.80
N ILE A 92 2.82 17.85 7.55
CA ILE A 92 3.99 18.67 7.22
C ILE A 92 3.55 20.14 7.27
N VAL A 93 4.13 20.89 8.21
CA VAL A 93 3.93 22.34 8.30
C VAL A 93 5.09 23.02 7.58
N ASN A 94 4.84 23.49 6.35
CA ASN A 94 5.81 24.27 5.59
C ASN A 94 5.74 25.73 6.02
N GLN A 95 6.65 26.14 6.90
CA GLN A 95 6.84 27.56 7.19
C GLN A 95 7.63 28.20 6.04
N HIS A 96 6.95 29.03 5.26
CA HIS A 96 7.59 29.81 4.21
C HIS A 96 8.10 31.11 4.84
N GLY A 97 9.41 31.19 5.07
CA GLY A 97 10.10 32.41 5.46
C GLY A 97 10.78 33.01 4.23
N GLY A 98 10.46 34.26 3.90
CA GLY A 98 11.01 35.02 2.79
C GLY A 98 10.08 36.14 2.35
N ASP A 99 10.61 37.12 1.62
CA ASP A 99 9.79 38.13 0.98
C ASP A 99 8.79 37.47 0.01
N PRO A 100 7.55 38.00 -0.12
CA PRO A 100 6.58 37.46 -1.07
C PRO A 100 7.21 37.36 -2.45
N VAL A 101 6.95 36.27 -3.17
CA VAL A 101 7.47 36.06 -4.54
C VAL A 101 7.11 37.27 -5.39
N GLN A 102 8.10 38.11 -5.68
CA GLN A 102 7.86 39.38 -6.40
C GLN A 102 7.91 39.20 -7.92
N THR A 103 8.46 38.10 -8.44
CA THR A 103 8.58 37.88 -9.88
C THR A 103 8.59 36.38 -10.19
N ILE A 104 7.71 35.96 -11.11
CA ILE A 104 7.69 34.63 -11.70
C ILE A 104 8.28 34.74 -13.12
N THR A 105 9.50 34.25 -13.32
CA THR A 105 10.15 34.24 -14.65
C THR A 105 9.83 32.93 -15.38
N ARG A 106 9.10 33.01 -16.49
CA ARG A 106 8.83 31.86 -17.36
C ARG A 106 9.84 31.84 -18.50
N ILE A 107 10.75 30.86 -18.49
CA ILE A 107 11.66 30.62 -19.61
C ILE A 107 10.95 29.71 -20.62
N ILE A 108 10.49 30.27 -21.74
CA ILE A 108 9.95 29.50 -22.86
C ILE A 108 11.12 29.17 -23.79
N LEU A 109 11.61 27.93 -23.70
CA LEU A 109 12.56 27.40 -24.67
C LEU A 109 11.81 27.15 -25.98
N SER A 110 12.04 27.99 -26.98
CA SER A 110 11.59 27.70 -28.34
C SER A 110 12.42 26.54 -28.90
N PRO A 111 11.84 25.67 -29.76
CA PRO A 111 12.58 24.59 -30.40
C PRO A 111 13.82 25.14 -31.11
N PRO A 112 14.99 24.47 -31.02
CA PRO A 112 16.20 24.92 -31.71
C PRO A 112 15.97 24.92 -33.23
N ASP A 113 16.47 25.96 -33.92
CA ASP A 113 16.44 26.07 -35.39
C ASP A 113 16.91 24.76 -36.04
N SER A 114 16.01 24.06 -36.72
CA SER A 114 16.29 22.79 -37.39
C SER A 114 17.40 22.91 -38.44
N GLU A 115 17.58 24.09 -39.03
CA GLU A 115 18.64 24.39 -39.99
C GLU A 115 20.04 24.47 -39.35
N LYS A 116 20.14 24.87 -38.07
CA LYS A 116 21.43 24.85 -37.35
C LYS A 116 21.84 23.41 -36.98
N LEU A 117 20.86 22.56 -36.68
CA LEU A 117 21.10 21.16 -36.34
C LEU A 117 21.57 20.32 -37.54
N LYS A 118 21.02 20.58 -38.74
CA LYS A 118 21.47 19.91 -39.98
C LYS A 118 22.90 20.28 -40.37
N ARG A 119 23.32 21.53 -40.13
CA ARG A 119 24.69 21.99 -40.44
C ARG A 119 25.74 21.32 -39.55
N SER A 120 25.41 21.01 -38.30
CA SER A 120 26.31 20.25 -37.41
C SER A 120 26.37 18.75 -37.70
N SER A 121 25.32 18.16 -38.28
CA SER A 121 25.27 16.72 -38.58
C SER A 121 25.91 16.34 -39.93
N GLY A 122 26.22 17.31 -40.80
CA GLY A 122 26.80 17.05 -42.14
C GLY A 122 28.31 16.79 -42.19
N GLN A 123 29.02 16.76 -41.06
CA GLN A 123 30.49 16.69 -41.03
C GLN A 123 31.04 15.42 -40.35
N ILE A 124 30.37 14.28 -40.54
CA ILE A 124 30.96 12.97 -40.24
C ILE A 124 30.72 12.04 -41.44
N ALA A 125 31.49 12.24 -42.51
CA ALA A 125 31.70 11.21 -43.52
C ALA A 125 32.88 10.35 -43.06
N GLY A 126 32.59 9.18 -42.47
CA GLY A 126 33.61 8.18 -42.11
C GLY A 126 34.14 7.45 -43.35
N PRO A 127 35.43 7.09 -43.42
CA PRO A 127 35.99 6.42 -44.58
C PRO A 127 35.49 4.97 -44.64
N ALA A 128 35.10 4.55 -45.84
CA ALA A 128 35.06 3.15 -46.21
C ALA A 128 36.50 2.63 -46.33
N ASP A 129 36.82 1.53 -45.65
CA ASP A 129 37.35 0.29 -46.28
C ASP A 129 38.12 -0.59 -45.24
N GLN A 130 37.89 -1.91 -45.37
CA GLN A 130 38.65 -3.08 -44.86
C GLN A 130 38.78 -3.34 -43.34
N ALA A 131 38.08 -4.39 -42.89
CA ALA A 131 38.62 -5.38 -41.95
C ALA A 131 37.93 -6.73 -42.14
N GLU A 132 38.71 -7.73 -42.52
CA GLU A 132 38.36 -9.15 -42.59
C GLU A 132 37.69 -9.66 -41.31
N LEU A 133 36.70 -10.53 -41.47
CA LEU A 133 36.04 -11.26 -40.39
C LEU A 133 36.76 -12.60 -40.15
N PRO A 134 37.36 -12.88 -38.98
CA PRO A 134 37.70 -14.24 -38.61
C PRO A 134 36.54 -14.92 -37.88
N GLY A 135 36.13 -16.06 -38.42
CA GLY A 135 35.67 -17.27 -37.71
C GLY A 135 34.61 -17.13 -36.62
N ARG A 136 33.34 -17.40 -36.97
CA ARG A 136 32.31 -17.80 -36.01
C ARG A 136 32.53 -19.26 -35.60
N ASP A 137 33.28 -19.47 -34.53
CA ASP A 137 33.27 -20.76 -33.83
C ASP A 137 32.20 -20.80 -32.75
N SER A 138 31.50 -21.92 -32.80
CA SER A 138 30.33 -22.36 -32.08
C SER A 138 30.44 -22.29 -30.55
N LEU A 139 29.41 -21.72 -29.90
CA LEU A 139 29.06 -22.06 -28.53
C LEU A 139 27.61 -22.54 -28.49
N SER A 140 27.46 -23.86 -28.52
CA SER A 140 26.23 -24.57 -28.14
C SER A 140 26.04 -24.52 -26.61
N PRO A 141 24.80 -24.59 -26.10
CA PRO A 141 24.53 -24.45 -24.67
C PRO A 141 24.65 -25.80 -23.95
N THR A 142 25.53 -25.89 -22.94
CA THR A 142 25.63 -27.07 -22.07
C THR A 142 24.95 -26.82 -20.72
N ARG A 143 24.11 -27.79 -20.36
CA ARG A 143 23.20 -27.92 -19.23
C ARG A 143 23.86 -28.71 -18.08
N ALA A 144 23.75 -28.25 -16.83
CA ALA A 144 23.87 -29.03 -15.58
C ALA A 144 23.39 -28.12 -14.42
N LEU A 145 22.27 -28.34 -13.72
CA LEU A 145 21.89 -29.34 -12.70
C LEU A 145 22.70 -29.34 -11.39
N ALA A 146 21.94 -29.25 -10.28
CA ALA A 146 22.21 -29.51 -8.85
C ALA A 146 23.18 -28.53 -8.15
N ASN A 147 22.86 -27.96 -6.98
CA ASN A 147 22.27 -28.54 -5.76
C ASN A 147 21.40 -27.50 -5.02
#